data_AF-A0A346MQ48-F1
#
_entry.id   AF-A0A346MQ48-F1
#
_cell.length_a   1.000
_cell.length_b   1.000
_cell.length_c   1.000
_cell.angle_alpha   90.00
_cell.angle_beta   90.00
_cell.angle_gamma   90.00
#
_symmetry.space_group_name_H-M   'P 1'
#
loop_
_entity.id
_entity.type
_entity.pdbx_description
1 polymer ?
#
loop_
_entity_poly.entity_id
_entity_poly.type
_entity_poly.pdbx_seq_one_letter_code
_entity_poly.pdbx_strand_id
1 'polypeptide(L)'
;SAVTPPTQQESLASAPETTLSQNIQSCGKYPTTRLNLTNEYTISVDPPSCKDIDDALHVKTLGPTTFEVGVHIADVSFYVRPESAIDLEARKRGTSVYFPDRRIDMLPSILTEDICSLRSGVDRLSMSVLIELELYREEAGVEDLELDMEMSKVAGLSPEERKLRLVVKQYSFTQAIVRSRASLAYHEAQWLCEMDSASVFEAYE
;
A
#
# COMPACT_ATOMS: atom_id res chain seq x y z
N SER A 1 -46.32 32.27 -1.14
CA SER A 1 -47.02 30.98 -1.08
C SER A 1 -46.60 30.11 -2.24
N ALA A 2 -46.36 28.83 -1.96
CA ALA A 2 -45.62 27.87 -2.78
C ALA A 2 -46.22 27.61 -4.17
N VAL A 3 -45.32 27.38 -5.14
CA VAL A 3 -45.62 26.76 -6.43
C VAL A 3 -44.55 25.70 -6.66
N THR A 4 -44.95 24.42 -6.66
CA THR A 4 -44.12 23.28 -7.07
C THR A 4 -44.40 22.98 -8.53
N PRO A 5 -43.37 22.69 -9.35
CA PRO A 5 -43.41 21.46 -10.18
C PRO A 5 -41.98 20.93 -10.50
N PRO A 6 -41.82 19.85 -11.31
CA PRO A 6 -42.44 18.54 -11.23
C PRO A 6 -41.38 17.42 -11.10
N THR A 7 -41.84 16.22 -10.81
CA THR A 7 -41.09 14.96 -10.82
C THR A 7 -40.65 14.59 -12.24
N GLN A 8 -39.35 14.29 -12.44
CA GLN A 8 -38.89 13.44 -13.53
C GLN A 8 -38.01 12.34 -12.96
N GLN A 9 -38.58 11.14 -12.93
CA GLN A 9 -37.88 9.89 -12.85
C GLN A 9 -37.78 9.41 -14.30
N GLU A 10 -36.60 9.54 -14.92
CA GLU A 10 -36.26 8.78 -16.11
C GLU A 10 -34.96 8.03 -15.86
N SER A 11 -35.06 6.75 -16.16
CA SER A 11 -34.12 5.66 -15.97
C SER A 11 -32.84 5.82 -16.78
N LEU A 12 -31.70 5.54 -16.15
CA LEU A 12 -30.57 4.93 -16.83
C LEU A 12 -30.19 3.66 -16.06
N ALA A 13 -30.38 2.56 -16.74
CA ALA A 13 -30.17 1.21 -16.26
C ALA A 13 -28.70 0.94 -15.91
N SER A 14 -28.52 0.17 -14.84
CA SER A 14 -27.46 -0.83 -14.62
C SER A 14 -26.05 -0.46 -15.08
N ALA A 15 -25.28 0.16 -14.20
CA ALA A 15 -23.87 -0.17 -14.07
C ALA A 15 -23.76 -1.28 -13.01
N PRO A 16 -22.96 -2.35 -13.22
CA PRO A 16 -22.74 -3.35 -12.18
C PRO A 16 -22.14 -2.64 -10.98
N GLU A 17 -22.69 -2.85 -9.79
CA GLU A 17 -22.09 -2.39 -8.55
C GLU A 17 -20.63 -2.85 -8.53
N THR A 18 -19.70 -1.91 -8.70
CA THR A 18 -18.28 -2.20 -8.63
C THR A 18 -17.98 -2.72 -7.23
N THR A 19 -17.06 -3.67 -7.15
CA THR A 19 -16.54 -4.35 -5.94
C THR A 19 -16.20 -3.40 -4.78
N LEU A 20 -16.10 -2.09 -5.04
CA LEU A 20 -15.96 -1.00 -4.06
C LEU A 20 -17.12 -0.94 -3.04
N SER A 21 -18.36 -1.15 -3.44
CA SER A 21 -19.54 -0.89 -2.59
C SER A 21 -19.75 -1.93 -1.49
N GLN A 22 -19.15 -3.12 -1.61
CA GLN A 22 -19.40 -4.25 -0.70
C GLN A 22 -18.48 -4.27 0.53
N ASN A 23 -17.44 -3.43 0.60
CA ASN A 23 -16.39 -3.56 1.62
C ASN A 23 -16.56 -2.67 2.88
N ILE A 24 -17.67 -1.95 3.04
CA ILE A 24 -17.81 -0.93 4.10
C ILE A 24 -18.16 -1.51 5.49
N GLN A 25 -18.51 -2.79 5.61
CA GLN A 25 -19.29 -3.27 6.77
C GLN A 25 -18.57 -4.11 7.84
N SER A 26 -17.28 -3.89 8.13
CA SER A 26 -16.60 -4.68 9.20
C SER A 26 -15.69 -3.96 10.21
N CYS A 27 -15.52 -2.63 10.18
CA CYS A 27 -14.65 -1.94 11.15
C CYS A 27 -15.44 -1.03 12.11
N GLY A 28 -15.90 -1.56 13.24
CA GLY A 28 -16.57 -0.77 14.30
C GLY A 28 -15.68 0.28 15.01
N LYS A 29 -14.39 0.37 14.66
CA LYS A 29 -13.39 1.25 15.30
C LYS A 29 -12.91 2.41 14.42
N TYR A 30 -13.15 2.36 13.11
CA TYR A 30 -12.59 3.32 12.14
C TYR A 30 -13.69 3.92 11.26
N PRO A 31 -13.47 5.10 10.63
CA PRO A 31 -14.47 5.74 9.79
C PRO A 31 -14.91 4.84 8.63
N THR A 32 -16.22 4.70 8.42
CA THR A 32 -16.81 3.90 7.32
C THR A 32 -16.55 4.47 5.93
N THR A 33 -15.98 5.67 5.83
CA THR A 33 -15.64 6.35 4.57
C THR A 33 -14.32 5.89 3.98
N ARG A 34 -13.55 5.04 4.67
CA ARG A 34 -12.26 4.52 4.18
C ARG A 34 -12.44 3.22 3.43
N LEU A 35 -11.61 3.03 2.41
CA LEU A 35 -11.57 1.77 1.68
C LEU A 35 -11.05 0.66 2.61
N ASN A 36 -11.81 -0.43 2.74
CA ASN A 36 -11.38 -1.56 3.54
C ASN A 36 -10.53 -2.51 2.68
N LEU A 37 -9.25 -2.61 3.02
CA LEU A 37 -8.25 -3.47 2.38
C LEU A 37 -7.71 -4.53 3.37
N THR A 38 -8.39 -4.78 4.50
CA THR A 38 -7.90 -5.75 5.51
C THR A 38 -7.84 -7.19 5.01
N ASN A 39 -8.51 -7.48 3.90
CA ASN A 39 -8.50 -8.80 3.27
C ASN A 39 -7.32 -9.02 2.33
N GLU A 40 -6.65 -7.95 1.88
CA GLU A 40 -5.49 -8.08 1.01
C GLU A 40 -4.29 -8.67 1.80
N TYR A 41 -3.42 -9.38 1.10
CA TYR A 41 -2.21 -9.98 1.68
C TYR A 41 -1.11 -8.92 1.79
N THR A 42 -1.34 -7.94 2.66
CA THR A 42 -0.40 -6.86 2.95
C THR A 42 0.73 -7.36 3.86
N ILE A 43 1.98 -6.99 3.57
CA ILE A 43 3.16 -7.25 4.42
C ILE A 43 4.03 -6.01 4.54
N SER A 44 4.84 -5.89 5.59
CA SER A 44 5.92 -4.88 5.67
C SER A 44 7.29 -5.55 5.57
N VAL A 45 8.28 -4.81 5.05
CA VAL A 45 9.66 -5.30 4.93
C VAL A 45 10.62 -4.21 5.43
N ASP A 46 11.25 -4.45 6.56
CA ASP A 46 11.95 -3.44 7.34
C ASP A 46 13.32 -3.94 7.84
N PRO A 47 14.20 -3.07 8.39
CA PRO A 47 15.35 -3.54 9.16
C PRO A 47 14.93 -4.41 10.35
N PRO A 48 15.79 -5.36 10.79
CA PRO A 48 15.53 -6.11 12.01
C PRO A 48 15.24 -5.19 13.19
N SER A 49 14.25 -5.54 14.01
CA SER A 49 13.79 -4.76 15.19
C SER A 49 13.19 -3.38 14.93
N CYS A 50 12.86 -3.05 13.67
CA CYS A 50 12.06 -1.86 13.33
C CYS A 50 10.71 -1.87 14.06
N LYS A 51 10.27 -0.71 14.56
CA LYS A 51 8.99 -0.57 15.30
C LYS A 51 8.07 0.47 14.69
N ASP A 52 8.65 1.46 14.04
CA ASP A 52 8.03 2.54 13.28
C ASP A 52 7.86 2.13 11.81
N ILE A 53 7.01 1.13 11.60
CA ILE A 53 6.71 0.58 10.27
C ILE A 53 5.81 1.58 9.54
N ASP A 54 6.38 2.36 8.65
CA ASP A 54 5.67 3.42 7.91
C ASP A 54 4.94 2.89 6.69
N ASP A 55 5.46 1.85 6.05
CA ASP A 55 4.94 1.31 4.80
C ASP A 55 4.66 -0.19 4.83
N ALA A 56 3.68 -0.59 4.02
CA ALA A 56 3.33 -1.98 3.78
C ALA A 56 2.86 -2.15 2.34
N LEU A 57 3.06 -3.34 1.78
CA LEU A 57 2.88 -3.64 0.37
C LEU A 57 1.93 -4.83 0.20
N HIS A 58 1.11 -4.82 -0.84
CA HIS A 58 0.50 -6.04 -1.36
C HIS A 58 0.66 -6.10 -2.88
N VAL A 59 0.63 -7.31 -3.41
CA VAL A 59 0.56 -7.57 -4.86
C VAL A 59 -0.54 -8.59 -5.11
N LYS A 60 -1.37 -8.32 -6.12
CA LYS A 60 -2.50 -9.16 -6.51
C LYS A 60 -2.56 -9.29 -8.01
N THR A 61 -2.68 -10.50 -8.52
CA THR A 61 -2.87 -10.73 -9.95
C THR A 61 -4.30 -10.38 -10.35
N LEU A 62 -4.46 -9.48 -11.32
CA LEU A 62 -5.76 -9.13 -11.93
C LEU A 62 -6.03 -9.90 -13.23
N GLY A 63 -4.97 -10.35 -13.90
CA GLY A 63 -5.02 -11.11 -15.15
C GLY A 63 -3.68 -11.77 -15.48
N PRO A 64 -3.55 -12.45 -16.63
CA PRO A 64 -2.33 -13.19 -16.99
C PRO A 64 -1.06 -12.31 -17.02
N THR A 65 -1.22 -11.03 -17.33
CA THR A 65 -0.13 -10.06 -17.46
C THR A 65 -0.40 -8.81 -16.63
N THR A 66 -1.41 -8.80 -15.77
CA THR A 66 -1.89 -7.58 -15.10
C THR A 66 -1.90 -7.78 -13.61
N PHE A 67 -1.36 -6.82 -12.88
CA PHE A 67 -1.16 -6.87 -11.43
C PHE A 67 -1.67 -5.58 -10.79
N GLU A 68 -2.28 -5.70 -9.62
CA GLU A 68 -2.49 -4.59 -8.70
C GLU A 68 -1.37 -4.61 -7.67
N VAL A 69 -0.70 -3.48 -7.49
CA VAL A 69 0.26 -3.25 -6.42
C VAL A 69 -0.30 -2.17 -5.51
N GLY A 70 -0.47 -2.51 -4.24
CA GLY A 70 -0.82 -1.54 -3.21
C GLY A 70 0.40 -1.14 -2.41
N VAL A 71 0.65 0.17 -2.34
CA VAL A 71 1.59 0.78 -1.39
C VAL A 71 0.77 1.48 -0.32
N HIS A 72 0.91 1.05 0.93
CA HIS A 72 0.13 1.55 2.05
C HIS A 72 1.05 2.27 3.01
N ILE A 73 0.88 3.57 3.17
CA ILE A 73 1.66 4.40 4.08
C ILE A 73 0.81 4.71 5.32
N ALA A 74 1.41 4.67 6.51
CA ALA A 74 0.75 5.03 7.76
C ALA A 74 0.06 6.41 7.66
N ASP A 75 -1.22 6.49 8.03
CA ASP A 75 -1.97 7.75 7.94
C ASP A 75 -1.68 8.68 9.13
N VAL A 76 -0.45 9.17 9.20
CA VAL A 76 0.02 10.10 10.22
C VAL A 76 -0.82 11.39 10.23
N SER A 77 -1.24 11.85 9.05
CA SER A 77 -2.04 13.08 8.86
C SER A 77 -3.41 13.03 9.54
N PHE A 78 -3.95 11.83 9.74
CA PHE A 78 -5.19 11.66 10.49
C PHE A 78 -5.02 12.03 11.97
N TYR A 79 -3.87 11.73 12.55
CA TYR A 79 -3.55 11.93 13.97
C TYR A 79 -2.85 13.27 14.25
N VAL A 80 -2.02 13.73 13.32
CA VAL A 80 -1.26 15.00 13.42
C VAL A 80 -1.97 16.05 12.57
N ARG A 81 -2.84 16.85 13.20
CA ARG A 81 -3.64 17.87 12.50
C ARG A 81 -2.86 19.19 12.37
N PRO A 82 -3.03 19.92 11.25
CA PRO A 82 -2.39 21.22 11.06
C PRO A 82 -2.63 22.17 12.24
N GLU A 83 -1.60 22.92 12.62
CA GLU A 83 -1.60 23.91 13.71
C GLU A 83 -1.83 23.34 15.12
N SER A 84 -1.85 22.01 15.28
CA SER A 84 -1.81 21.38 16.59
C SER A 84 -0.43 21.51 17.24
N ALA A 85 -0.36 21.36 18.56
CA ALA A 85 0.92 21.39 19.28
C ALA A 85 1.91 20.33 18.77
N ILE A 86 1.41 19.16 18.40
CA ILE A 86 2.22 18.08 17.84
C ILE A 86 2.70 18.41 16.42
N ASP A 87 1.87 19.02 15.58
CA ASP A 87 2.26 19.48 14.24
C ASP A 87 3.33 20.58 14.33
N LEU A 88 3.15 21.57 15.21
CA LEU A 88 4.13 22.63 15.44
C LEU A 88 5.50 22.08 15.86
N GLU A 89 5.52 21.09 16.78
CA GLU A 89 6.77 20.45 17.19
C GLU A 89 7.37 19.56 16.09
N ALA A 90 6.54 18.81 15.35
CA ALA A 90 6.99 18.01 14.21
C ALA A 90 7.63 18.88 13.12
N ARG A 91 6.98 20.00 12.76
CA ARG A 91 7.51 21.00 11.81
C ARG A 91 8.83 21.60 12.29
N LYS A 92 8.98 21.84 13.60
CA LYS A 92 10.22 22.34 14.20
C LYS A 92 11.36 21.31 14.15
N ARG A 93 11.06 20.02 14.37
CA ARG A 93 12.06 18.93 14.27
C ARG A 93 12.41 18.59 12.83
N GLY A 94 11.44 18.63 11.92
CA GLY A 94 11.57 18.37 10.49
C GLY A 94 11.70 16.89 10.12
N THR A 95 12.53 16.14 10.83
CA THR A 95 12.76 14.71 10.57
C THR A 95 13.23 13.96 11.83
N SER A 96 13.11 12.63 11.81
CA SER A 96 13.76 11.77 12.79
C SER A 96 15.26 11.69 12.49
N VAL A 97 16.09 11.74 13.53
CA VAL A 97 17.56 11.69 13.41
C VAL A 97 18.08 10.39 14.01
N TYR A 98 18.83 9.63 13.21
CA TYR A 98 19.36 8.32 13.59
C TYR A 98 20.85 8.43 13.91
N PHE A 99 21.20 8.19 15.17
CA PHE A 99 22.58 8.00 15.63
C PHE A 99 22.88 6.50 15.79
N PRO A 100 24.16 6.10 15.86
CA PRO A 100 24.51 4.70 16.10
C PRO A 100 23.95 4.11 17.41
N ASP A 101 23.77 4.94 18.44
CA ASP A 101 23.35 4.53 19.78
C ASP A 101 21.90 4.91 20.13
N ARG A 102 21.25 5.78 19.34
CA ARG A 102 19.91 6.28 19.65
C ARG A 102 19.21 6.89 18.43
N ARG A 103 17.89 7.01 18.53
CA ARG A 103 17.05 7.75 17.59
C ARG A 103 16.46 8.97 18.29
N ILE A 104 16.38 10.10 17.60
CA ILE A 104 15.65 11.29 18.03
C ILE A 104 14.43 11.43 17.12
N ASP A 105 13.26 11.16 17.67
CA ASP A 105 12.04 10.99 16.87
C ASP A 105 11.43 12.34 16.48
N MET A 106 10.92 12.45 15.25
CA MET A 106 10.12 13.60 14.81
C MET A 106 8.80 13.69 15.61
N LEU A 107 8.20 12.54 15.89
CA LEU A 107 6.91 12.41 16.58
C LEU A 107 7.08 11.59 17.86
N PRO A 108 6.17 11.72 18.83
CA PRO A 108 6.17 10.87 20.03
C PRO A 108 6.12 9.38 19.68
N SER A 109 6.89 8.56 20.40
CA SER A 109 7.01 7.11 20.15
C SER A 109 5.68 6.36 20.19
N ILE A 110 4.72 6.80 21.00
CA ILE A 110 3.37 6.20 21.02
C ILE A 110 2.64 6.34 19.67
N LEU A 111 2.92 7.39 18.91
CA LEU A 111 2.36 7.56 17.58
C LEU A 111 3.14 6.74 16.56
N THR A 112 4.47 6.83 16.56
CA THR A 112 5.29 6.17 15.54
C THR A 112 5.37 4.66 15.71
N GLU A 113 5.51 4.14 16.94
CA GLU A 113 5.76 2.70 17.21
C GLU A 113 4.49 1.89 17.49
N ASP A 114 3.35 2.56 17.73
CA ASP A 114 2.10 1.88 18.07
C ASP A 114 0.93 2.27 17.16
N ILE A 115 0.48 3.53 17.22
CA ILE A 115 -0.77 3.95 16.61
C ILE A 115 -0.67 4.03 15.07
N CYS A 116 0.41 4.61 14.55
CA CYS A 116 0.65 4.76 13.12
C CYS A 116 1.33 3.53 12.51
N SER A 117 2.22 2.87 13.27
CA SER A 117 2.98 1.70 12.82
C SER A 117 2.06 0.62 12.23
N LEU A 118 2.35 0.20 10.99
CA LEU A 118 1.61 -0.81 10.22
C LEU A 118 1.94 -2.25 10.67
N ARG A 119 1.97 -2.49 11.98
CA ARG A 119 2.31 -3.78 12.59
C ARG A 119 1.40 -4.91 12.14
N SER A 120 1.96 -6.11 12.06
CA SER A 120 1.23 -7.32 11.71
C SER A 120 0.07 -7.63 12.67
N GLY A 121 -1.00 -8.19 12.11
CA GLY A 121 -2.17 -8.69 12.83
C GLY A 121 -3.14 -7.63 13.34
N VAL A 122 -2.89 -6.33 13.09
CA VAL A 122 -3.74 -5.25 13.62
C VAL A 122 -4.21 -4.30 12.51
N ASP A 123 -5.47 -3.89 12.59
CA ASP A 123 -6.02 -2.88 11.69
C ASP A 123 -5.35 -1.52 11.90
N ARG A 124 -4.99 -0.88 10.80
CA ARG A 124 -4.32 0.43 10.77
C ARG A 124 -4.89 1.31 9.67
N LEU A 125 -4.94 2.61 9.98
CA LEU A 125 -5.28 3.63 8.99
C LEU A 125 -4.09 3.88 8.08
N SER A 126 -4.32 3.86 6.78
CA SER A 126 -3.30 4.16 5.78
C SER A 126 -3.79 5.18 4.76
N MET A 127 -2.83 5.90 4.18
CA MET A 127 -2.94 6.51 2.87
C MET A 127 -2.34 5.54 1.86
N SER A 128 -3.13 5.09 0.90
CA SER A 128 -2.74 4.03 -0.03
C SER A 128 -2.67 4.54 -1.46
N VAL A 129 -1.70 4.03 -2.20
CA VAL A 129 -1.64 4.11 -3.66
C VAL A 129 -1.93 2.73 -4.21
N LEU A 130 -2.95 2.61 -5.04
CA LEU A 130 -3.27 1.38 -5.78
C LEU A 130 -2.83 1.59 -7.22
N ILE A 131 -1.94 0.73 -7.69
CA ILE A 131 -1.28 0.84 -8.99
C ILE A 131 -1.62 -0.40 -9.81
N GLU A 132 -2.16 -0.21 -11.00
CA GLU A 132 -2.33 -1.29 -11.98
C GLU A 132 -1.08 -1.33 -12.87
N LEU A 133 -0.37 -2.45 -12.82
CA LEU A 133 0.80 -2.75 -13.63
C LEU A 133 0.45 -3.76 -14.72
N GLU A 134 1.00 -3.56 -15.91
CA GLU A 134 0.94 -4.52 -17.01
C GLU A 134 2.34 -4.99 -17.42
N LEU A 135 2.49 -6.30 -17.48
CA LEU A 135 3.66 -7.02 -17.93
C LEU A 135 3.60 -7.22 -19.44
N TYR A 136 4.60 -6.76 -20.17
CA TYR A 136 4.73 -6.98 -21.61
C TYR A 136 6.14 -7.40 -21.97
N ARG A 137 6.28 -7.93 -23.19
CA ARG A 137 7.55 -8.36 -23.77
C ARG A 137 7.99 -7.30 -24.79
N GLU A 138 9.26 -6.92 -24.74
CA GLU A 138 9.86 -5.96 -25.67
C GLU A 138 10.00 -6.58 -27.08
N GLU A 139 8.89 -6.65 -27.82
CA GLU A 139 8.83 -7.01 -29.25
C GLU A 139 7.97 -6.03 -30.07
N ALA A 140 7.38 -5.01 -29.44
CA ALA A 140 6.57 -3.98 -30.10
C ALA A 140 7.08 -2.59 -29.69
N GLY A 141 7.63 -1.84 -30.64
CA GLY A 141 8.26 -0.54 -30.42
C GLY A 141 7.32 0.49 -29.77
N VAL A 142 7.48 0.67 -28.47
CA VAL A 142 6.94 1.81 -27.72
C VAL A 142 8.15 2.61 -27.24
N GLU A 143 8.47 3.67 -27.97
CA GLU A 143 9.41 4.70 -27.54
C GLU A 143 8.67 5.62 -26.56
N ASP A 144 8.68 5.26 -25.28
CA ASP A 144 8.67 6.17 -24.11
C ASP A 144 8.31 5.38 -22.85
N LEU A 145 9.14 5.52 -21.79
CA LEU A 145 8.74 5.89 -20.41
C LEU A 145 9.90 5.62 -19.43
N GLU A 146 10.19 6.61 -18.60
CA GLU A 146 11.34 6.83 -17.70
C GLU A 146 11.62 5.75 -16.62
N LEU A 147 11.01 4.57 -16.68
CA LEU A 147 11.13 3.48 -15.69
C LEU A 147 12.04 2.32 -16.12
N ASP A 148 12.81 2.53 -17.19
CA ASP A 148 13.50 1.46 -17.94
C ASP A 148 14.77 0.88 -17.29
N MET A 149 15.16 1.33 -16.09
CA MET A 149 16.55 1.18 -15.61
C MET A 149 16.89 -0.04 -14.73
N GLU A 150 15.95 -0.86 -14.25
CA GLU A 150 16.27 -1.75 -13.11
C GLU A 150 16.04 -3.26 -13.27
N MET A 151 15.24 -3.74 -14.24
CA MET A 151 14.98 -5.19 -14.36
C MET A 151 16.20 -6.02 -14.80
N SER A 152 17.18 -5.41 -15.49
CA SER A 152 18.43 -6.08 -15.90
C SER A 152 19.37 -6.40 -14.73
N LYS A 153 19.14 -5.80 -13.55
CA LYS A 153 19.95 -5.98 -12.33
C LYS A 153 19.31 -6.91 -11.30
N VAL A 154 18.08 -7.36 -11.52
CA VAL A 154 17.40 -8.30 -10.62
C VAL A 154 18.07 -9.67 -10.75
N ALA A 155 18.73 -10.11 -9.69
CA ALA A 155 19.36 -11.42 -9.63
C ALA A 155 18.30 -12.53 -9.70
N GLY A 156 18.61 -13.63 -10.39
CA GLY A 156 17.70 -14.79 -10.50
C GLY A 156 16.85 -14.85 -11.77
N LEU A 157 16.79 -13.79 -12.58
CA LEU A 157 16.00 -13.80 -13.82
C LEU A 157 16.70 -14.50 -15.00
N SER A 158 15.97 -15.39 -15.66
CA SER A 158 16.34 -16.03 -16.92
C SER A 158 16.48 -15.01 -18.07
N PRO A 159 17.19 -15.35 -19.17
CA PRO A 159 17.33 -14.46 -20.32
C PRO A 159 16.00 -14.00 -20.93
N GLU A 160 14.95 -14.80 -20.82
CA GLU A 160 13.61 -14.49 -21.31
C GLU A 160 12.87 -13.53 -20.37
N GLU A 161 13.03 -13.70 -19.06
CA GLU A 161 12.43 -12.80 -18.06
C GLU A 161 13.08 -11.41 -18.07
N ARG A 162 14.35 -11.31 -18.46
CA ARG A 162 15.04 -10.01 -18.62
C ARG A 162 14.47 -9.15 -19.75
N LYS A 163 13.69 -9.72 -20.67
CA LYS A 163 13.00 -9.00 -21.74
C LYS A 163 11.60 -8.53 -21.32
N LEU A 164 11.17 -8.90 -20.12
CA LEU A 164 9.90 -8.45 -19.57
C LEU A 164 10.02 -7.02 -19.08
N ARG A 165 8.97 -6.24 -19.34
CA ARG A 165 8.83 -4.86 -18.92
C ARG A 165 7.51 -4.71 -18.17
N LEU A 166 7.49 -3.83 -17.19
CA LEU A 166 6.30 -3.45 -16.44
C LEU A 166 5.97 -1.99 -16.74
N VAL A 167 4.73 -1.72 -17.15
CA VAL A 167 4.21 -0.35 -17.29
C VAL A 167 3.10 -0.11 -16.29
N VAL A 168 3.06 1.11 -15.76
CA VAL A 168 1.92 1.60 -14.98
C VAL A 168 0.80 1.94 -15.94
N LYS A 169 -0.31 1.20 -15.90
CA LYS A 169 -1.51 1.52 -16.68
C LYS A 169 -2.29 2.67 -16.06
N GLN A 170 -2.46 2.60 -14.74
CA GLN A 170 -3.18 3.59 -13.96
C GLN A 170 -2.79 3.50 -12.48
N TYR A 171 -3.04 4.57 -11.74
CA TYR A 171 -2.90 4.59 -10.29
C TYR A 171 -4.00 5.45 -9.66
N SER A 172 -4.29 5.18 -8.40
CA SER A 172 -5.23 5.98 -7.60
C SER A 172 -4.75 6.12 -6.16
N PHE A 173 -5.09 7.26 -5.54
CA PHE A 173 -4.84 7.51 -4.12
C PHE A 173 -6.13 7.35 -3.33
N THR A 174 -6.06 6.69 -2.18
CA THR A 174 -7.23 6.49 -1.32
C THR A 174 -6.84 6.39 0.15
N GLN A 175 -7.74 6.84 1.03
CA GLN A 175 -7.63 6.57 2.45
C GLN A 175 -8.20 5.18 2.73
N ALA A 176 -7.40 4.32 3.36
CA ALA A 176 -7.76 2.93 3.57
C ALA A 176 -7.59 2.48 5.03
N ILE A 177 -8.11 1.29 5.30
CA ILE A 177 -7.82 0.49 6.48
C ILE A 177 -7.14 -0.77 5.99
N VAL A 178 -5.93 -1.05 6.49
CA VAL A 178 -5.13 -2.23 6.14
C VAL A 178 -4.87 -3.07 7.38
N ARG A 179 -4.62 -4.37 7.18
CA ARG A 179 -4.13 -5.27 8.21
C ARG A 179 -2.92 -6.01 7.65
N SER A 180 -1.73 -5.59 8.06
CA SER A 180 -0.51 -6.31 7.69
C SER A 180 -0.60 -7.75 8.22
N ARG A 181 -0.27 -8.72 7.38
CA ARG A 181 -0.28 -10.16 7.70
C ARG A 181 1.03 -10.59 8.32
N ALA A 182 2.13 -10.00 7.88
CA ALA A 182 3.47 -10.28 8.35
C ALA A 182 4.34 -9.01 8.31
N SER A 183 5.32 -8.95 9.21
CA SER A 183 6.39 -7.96 9.18
C SER A 183 7.69 -8.75 9.05
N LEU A 184 8.36 -8.57 7.92
CA LEU A 184 9.57 -9.31 7.57
C LEU A 184 10.78 -8.41 7.72
N ALA A 185 11.90 -8.98 8.15
CA ALA A 185 13.18 -8.35 7.96
C ALA A 185 13.64 -8.49 6.49
N TYR A 186 14.46 -7.56 5.99
CA TYR A 186 14.97 -7.63 4.61
C TYR A 186 15.59 -8.97 4.23
N HIS A 187 16.33 -9.61 5.15
CA HIS A 187 16.95 -10.91 4.88
C HIS A 187 15.94 -12.06 4.80
N GLU A 188 14.83 -11.98 5.54
CA GLU A 188 13.74 -12.97 5.47
C GLU A 188 12.99 -12.83 4.15
N ALA A 189 12.69 -11.59 3.73
CA ALA A 189 12.09 -11.31 2.44
C ALA A 189 13.00 -11.74 1.27
N GLN A 190 14.31 -11.46 1.37
CA GLN A 190 15.28 -11.91 0.37
C GLN A 190 15.31 -13.44 0.27
N TRP A 191 15.33 -14.13 1.42
CA TRP A 191 15.33 -15.58 1.44
C TRP A 191 14.08 -16.16 0.78
N LEU A 192 12.90 -15.58 1.04
CA LEU A 192 11.65 -15.96 0.37
C LEU A 192 11.71 -15.80 -1.15
N CYS A 193 12.34 -14.74 -1.65
CA CYS A 193 12.52 -14.51 -3.09
C CYS A 193 13.49 -15.52 -3.73
N GLU A 194 14.43 -16.08 -2.98
CA GLU A 194 15.42 -17.05 -3.46
C GLU A 194 14.93 -18.50 -3.38
N MET A 195 13.87 -18.77 -2.63
CA MET A 195 13.30 -20.10 -2.50
C MET A 195 12.42 -20.48 -3.70
N ASP A 196 12.46 -21.75 -4.10
CA ASP A 196 11.47 -22.29 -5.02
C ASP A 196 10.06 -22.19 -4.40
N SER A 197 9.08 -21.80 -5.20
CA SER A 197 7.70 -21.51 -4.76
C SER A 197 7.07 -22.58 -3.84
N ALA A 198 7.34 -23.87 -4.06
CA ALA A 198 6.86 -24.96 -3.21
C ALA A 198 7.39 -24.90 -1.77
N SER A 199 8.63 -24.45 -1.58
CA SER A 199 9.30 -24.38 -0.27
C SER A 199 8.83 -23.17 0.55
N VAL A 200 8.30 -22.13 -0.11
CA VAL A 200 7.76 -20.92 0.55
C VAL A 200 6.47 -21.22 1.29
N PHE A 201 5.56 -21.98 0.66
CA PHE A 201 4.27 -22.35 1.28
C PHE A 201 4.45 -23.21 2.53
N GLU A 202 5.40 -24.14 2.54
CA GLU A 202 5.68 -24.99 3.71
C GLU A 202 6.28 -24.21 4.90
N ALA A 203 6.94 -23.06 4.67
CA ALA A 203 7.60 -22.30 5.72
C ALA A 203 6.65 -21.38 6.52
N TYR A 204 5.47 -21.07 5.98
CA TYR A 204 4.55 -20.06 6.53
C TYR A 204 3.09 -20.55 6.71
N GLU A 205 2.80 -21.85 6.51
CA GLU A 205 1.63 -22.54 7.11
C GLU A 205 1.90 -22.92 8.58
#